data_AF-A0A6L9J6V2-F1
#
_entry.id   AF-A0A6L9J6V2-F1
#
_cell.length_a   1.000
_cell.length_b   1.000
_cell.length_c   1.000
_cell.angle_alpha   90.00
_cell.angle_beta   90.00
_cell.angle_gamma   90.00
#
_symmetry.space_group_name_H-M   'P 1'
#
loop_
_entity.id
_entity.type
_entity.pdbx_description
1 polymer ?
#
loop_
_entity_poly.entity_id
_entity_poly.type
_entity_poly.pdbx_seq_one_letter_code
_entity_poly.pdbx_strand_id
1 'polypeptide(L)'
;MEYELVMYSRQSPCPYVRTAKRVLDRENIPYREIHIDKDPDAKQRVLDWTGFQSVPTIVLARPGEDLPHVAPAPLDPGASPKGVDRGTMITEPGEIQLEKWLRKHGFLD
;
A
#
# COMPACT_ATOMS: atom_id res chain seq x y z
N MET A 1 16.97 -7.29 0.66
CA MET A 1 16.23 -6.02 0.50
C MET A 1 16.25 -5.28 1.82
N GLU A 2 16.40 -3.97 1.80
CA GLU A 2 16.43 -3.12 3.02
C GLU A 2 15.02 -2.85 3.58
N TYR A 3 13.98 -3.05 2.76
CA TYR A 3 12.59 -2.76 3.07
C TYR A 3 11.66 -3.93 2.73
N GLU A 4 10.52 -3.96 3.39
CA GLU A 4 9.43 -4.92 3.17
C GLU A 4 8.17 -4.19 2.69
N LEU A 5 7.33 -4.92 1.95
CA LEU A 5 6.00 -4.45 1.60
C LEU A 5 5.01 -4.76 2.73
N VAL A 6 4.30 -3.73 3.18
CA VAL A 6 3.14 -3.88 4.07
C VAL A 6 1.91 -3.39 3.34
N MET A 7 0.93 -4.27 3.16
CA MET A 7 -0.35 -3.96 2.55
C MET A 7 -1.43 -3.85 3.61
N TYR A 8 -1.95 -2.64 3.78
CA TYR A 8 -3.18 -2.38 4.51
C TYR A 8 -4.37 -2.78 3.64
N SER A 9 -5.16 -3.74 4.12
CA SER A 9 -6.31 -4.31 3.43
C SER A 9 -7.50 -4.43 4.38
N ARG A 10 -8.55 -5.12 3.94
CA ARG A 10 -9.73 -5.47 4.74
C ARG A 10 -10.11 -6.91 4.45
N GLN A 11 -10.82 -7.56 5.37
CA GLN A 11 -11.31 -8.92 5.16
C GLN A 11 -12.42 -9.00 4.11
N SER A 12 -13.25 -7.95 4.03
CA SER A 12 -14.32 -7.90 3.03
C SER A 12 -13.75 -7.85 1.60
N PRO A 13 -14.33 -8.59 0.65
CA PRO A 13 -13.84 -8.62 -0.72
C PRO A 13 -13.71 -7.21 -1.32
N CYS A 14 -12.51 -6.87 -1.81
CA CYS A 14 -12.24 -5.62 -2.51
C CYS A 14 -11.58 -5.92 -3.87
N PRO A 15 -12.13 -5.42 -5.00
CA PRO A 15 -11.53 -5.65 -6.31
C PRO A 15 -10.11 -5.08 -6.42
N TYR A 16 -9.82 -3.94 -5.77
CA TYR A 16 -8.48 -3.34 -5.76
C TYR A 16 -7.49 -4.19 -4.96
N VAL A 17 -7.89 -4.75 -3.80
CA VAL A 17 -7.02 -5.62 -2.99
C VAL A 17 -6.70 -6.88 -3.77
N ARG A 18 -7.70 -7.50 -4.42
CA ARG A 18 -7.47 -8.68 -5.28
C ARG A 18 -6.51 -8.39 -6.42
N THR A 19 -6.57 -7.19 -6.98
CA THR A 19 -5.67 -6.77 -8.07
C THR A 19 -4.24 -6.62 -7.58
N ALA A 20 -4.03 -5.96 -6.43
CA ALA A 20 -2.70 -5.86 -5.83
C ALA A 20 -2.12 -7.23 -5.47
N LYS A 21 -2.92 -8.10 -4.82
CA LYS A 21 -2.50 -9.48 -4.49
C LYS A 21 -2.08 -10.25 -5.72
N ARG A 22 -2.88 -10.21 -6.80
CA ARG A 22 -2.56 -10.91 -8.05
C ARG A 22 -1.21 -10.50 -8.62
N VAL A 23 -0.88 -9.20 -8.61
CA VAL A 23 0.43 -8.72 -9.08
C VAL A 23 1.54 -9.25 -8.16
N LEU A 24 1.42 -9.07 -6.85
CA LEU A 24 2.45 -9.52 -5.90
C LEU A 24 2.67 -11.04 -5.96
N ASP A 25 1.59 -11.81 -6.05
CA ASP A 25 1.63 -13.27 -6.15
C ASP A 25 2.26 -13.72 -7.48
N ARG A 26 1.89 -13.08 -8.61
CA ARG A 26 2.43 -13.40 -9.93
C ARG A 26 3.93 -13.16 -10.00
N GLU A 27 4.41 -12.09 -9.37
CA GLU A 27 5.82 -11.72 -9.36
C GLU A 27 6.60 -12.34 -8.18
N ASN A 28 5.97 -13.19 -7.37
CA ASN A 28 6.56 -13.82 -6.17
C ASN A 28 7.16 -12.82 -5.16
N ILE A 29 6.52 -11.65 -5.01
CA ILE A 29 6.99 -10.62 -4.07
C ILE A 29 6.37 -10.86 -2.69
N PRO A 30 7.18 -11.08 -1.64
CA PRO A 30 6.67 -11.23 -0.28
C PRO A 30 6.11 -9.89 0.24
N TYR A 31 5.00 -9.97 0.97
CA TYR A 31 4.41 -8.84 1.68
C TYR A 31 3.75 -9.30 2.98
N ARG A 32 3.64 -8.37 3.94
CA ARG A 32 2.79 -8.55 5.12
C ARG A 32 1.44 -7.88 4.89
N GLU A 33 0.38 -8.46 5.43
CA GLU A 33 -0.98 -7.93 5.30
C GLU A 33 -1.52 -7.51 6.68
N ILE A 34 -2.07 -6.30 6.75
CA ILE A 34 -2.71 -5.74 7.95
C ILE A 34 -4.16 -5.40 7.62
N HIS A 35 -5.10 -5.90 8.43
CA HIS A 35 -6.53 -5.74 8.19
C HIS A 35 -7.11 -4.58 9.01
N ILE A 36 -7.46 -3.47 8.35
CA ILE A 36 -7.95 -2.25 9.01
C ILE A 36 -9.35 -2.39 9.62
N ASP A 37 -10.10 -3.43 9.25
CA ASP A 37 -11.39 -3.76 9.85
C ASP A 37 -11.26 -4.54 11.16
N LYS A 38 -10.04 -4.96 11.52
CA LYS A 38 -9.72 -5.67 12.77
C LYS A 38 -8.77 -4.90 13.68
N ASP A 39 -8.05 -3.93 13.13
CA ASP A 39 -7.06 -3.13 13.84
C ASP A 39 -7.45 -1.63 13.74
N PRO A 40 -7.97 -1.04 14.83
CA PRO A 40 -8.38 0.36 14.84
C PRO A 40 -7.21 1.32 14.65
N ASP A 41 -5.99 0.96 15.06
CA ASP A 41 -4.80 1.79 14.87
C ASP A 41 -4.34 1.75 13.42
N ALA A 42 -4.42 0.59 12.75
CA ALA A 42 -4.21 0.48 11.30
C ALA A 42 -5.24 1.29 10.50
N LYS A 43 -6.51 1.25 10.92
CA LYS A 43 -7.57 2.06 10.32
C LYS A 43 -7.28 3.55 10.44
N GLN A 44 -6.90 4.01 11.64
CA GLN A 44 -6.59 5.41 11.87
C GLN A 44 -5.38 5.85 11.03
N ARG A 45 -4.33 5.03 10.94
CA ARG A 45 -3.17 5.29 10.07
C ARG A 45 -3.58 5.51 8.60
N VAL A 46 -4.41 4.64 8.04
CA VAL A 46 -4.89 4.79 6.64
C VAL A 46 -5.74 6.05 6.46
N LEU A 47 -6.58 6.39 7.45
CA LEU A 47 -7.35 7.63 7.46
C LEU A 47 -6.43 8.86 7.50
N ASP A 48 -5.42 8.87 8.36
CA ASP A 48 -4.48 9.99 8.48
C ASP A 48 -3.65 10.17 7.21
N TRP A 49 -3.27 9.08 6.55
CA TRP A 49 -2.51 9.15 5.31
C TRP A 49 -3.35 9.61 4.13
N THR A 50 -4.57 9.08 3.99
CA THR A 50 -5.32 9.20 2.74
C THR A 50 -6.53 10.12 2.84
N GLY A 51 -6.99 10.44 4.05
CA GLY A 51 -8.30 11.07 4.31
C GLY A 51 -9.48 10.09 4.21
N PHE A 52 -9.22 8.83 3.83
CA PHE A 52 -10.24 7.80 3.56
C PHE A 52 -9.83 6.46 4.17
N GLN A 53 -10.70 5.46 4.11
CA GLN A 53 -10.35 4.06 4.42
C GLN A 53 -9.96 3.31 3.13
N SER A 54 -9.17 3.95 2.28
CA SER A 54 -8.82 3.45 0.95
C SER A 54 -7.87 2.25 1.04
N VAL A 55 -8.33 1.12 0.51
CA VAL A 55 -7.56 -0.15 0.50
C VAL A 55 -7.57 -0.80 -0.89
N PRO A 56 -6.44 -1.36 -1.34
CA PRO A 56 -5.20 -1.56 -0.59
C PRO A 56 -4.41 -0.25 -0.48
N THR A 57 -3.81 0.01 0.68
CA THR A 57 -2.75 1.00 0.82
C THR A 57 -1.46 0.24 1.10
N ILE A 58 -0.49 0.35 0.21
CA ILE A 58 0.78 -0.40 0.26
C ILE A 58 1.88 0.57 0.66
N VAL A 59 2.72 0.19 1.62
CA VAL A 59 3.84 0.98 2.11
C VAL A 59 5.15 0.20 2.11
N LEU A 60 6.25 0.93 2.03
CA LEU A 60 7.60 0.43 2.27
C LEU A 60 7.97 0.61 3.74
N ALA A 61 8.02 -0.48 4.50
CA ALA A 61 8.40 -0.45 5.90
C ALA A 61 9.81 -1.03 6.10
N ARG A 62 10.46 -0.70 7.23
CA ARG A 62 11.61 -1.48 7.68
C ARG A 62 11.14 -2.88 8.12
N PRO A 63 12.03 -3.89 8.10
CA PRO A 63 11.66 -5.24 8.53
C PRO A 63 11.01 -5.27 9.91
N GLY A 64 9.81 -5.86 10.00
CA GLY A 64 9.03 -5.93 11.24
C GLY A 64 8.29 -4.66 11.65
N GLU A 65 8.43 -3.56 10.91
CA GLU A 65 7.64 -2.34 11.11
C GLU A 65 6.37 -2.33 10.24
N ASP A 66 5.41 -1.48 10.61
CA ASP A 66 4.15 -1.29 9.85
C ASP A 66 4.12 0.05 9.10
N LEU A 67 4.95 1.00 9.50
CA LEU A 67 4.91 2.38 9.02
C LEU A 67 5.80 2.57 7.79
N PRO A 68 5.46 3.51 6.89
CA PRO A 68 6.37 3.87 5.81
C PRO A 68 7.69 4.39 6.41
N HIS A 69 8.83 3.89 5.93
CA HIS A 69 10.16 4.23 6.46
C HIS A 69 10.52 5.71 6.30
N VAL A 70 9.86 6.42 5.38
CA VAL A 70 9.88 7.87 5.20
C VAL A 70 8.44 8.34 5.00
N ALA A 71 8.09 9.52 5.52
CA ALA A 71 6.77 10.10 5.35
C ALA A 71 6.40 10.20 3.84
N PRO A 72 5.21 9.73 3.43
CA PRO A 72 4.79 9.82 2.04
C PRO A 72 4.52 11.28 1.64
N ALA A 73 4.72 11.61 0.37
CA ALA A 73 4.39 12.94 -0.17
C ALA A 73 2.93 13.32 0.17
N PRO A 74 2.59 14.58 0.44
CA PRO A 74 1.22 14.96 0.80
C PRO A 74 0.23 14.74 -0.36
N LEU A 75 -1.05 14.61 -0.03
CA LEU A 75 -2.15 14.74 -0.98
C LEU A 75 -2.74 16.15 -0.87
N ASP A 76 -3.18 16.71 -1.99
CA ASP A 76 -3.97 17.93 -1.95
C ASP A 76 -5.29 17.68 -1.20
N PRO A 77 -5.81 18.65 -0.43
CA PRO A 77 -7.05 18.49 0.30
C PRO A 77 -8.22 18.06 -0.61
N GLY A 78 -8.85 16.94 -0.28
CA GLY A 78 -9.97 16.38 -1.04
C GLY A 78 -9.59 15.63 -2.33
N ALA A 79 -8.30 15.57 -2.68
CA ALA A 79 -7.84 14.77 -3.81
C ALA A 79 -7.99 13.28 -3.54
N SER A 80 -8.28 12.52 -4.60
CA SER A 80 -8.34 11.05 -4.51
C SER A 80 -6.93 10.47 -4.31
N PRO A 81 -6.73 9.56 -3.34
CA PRO A 81 -5.43 8.89 -3.14
C PRO A 81 -5.15 7.81 -4.21
N LYS A 82 -6.16 7.49 -5.03
CA LYS A 82 -6.16 6.33 -5.92
C LYS A 82 -5.07 6.42 -6.99
N GLY A 83 -4.18 5.43 -6.99
CA GLY A 83 -3.12 5.26 -7.98
C GLY A 83 -2.02 6.32 -7.91
N VAL A 84 -2.00 7.14 -6.86
CA VAL A 84 -0.99 8.17 -6.66
C VAL A 84 0.23 7.54 -5.98
N ASP A 85 1.36 7.54 -6.68
CA ASP A 85 2.67 7.23 -6.10
C ASP A 85 3.11 8.40 -5.22
N ARG A 86 3.21 8.16 -3.91
CA ARG A 86 3.59 9.16 -2.90
C ARG A 86 4.97 8.89 -2.33
N GLY A 87 5.86 8.24 -3.11
CA GLY A 87 7.17 7.81 -2.65
C GLY A 87 7.07 6.46 -1.98
N THR A 88 7.03 6.43 -0.66
CA THR A 88 7.01 5.20 0.15
C THR A 88 5.63 4.54 0.25
N MET A 89 4.63 5.07 -0.45
CA MET A 89 3.24 4.65 -0.36
C MET A 89 2.54 4.74 -1.72
N ILE A 90 1.68 3.76 -1.99
CA ILE A 90 0.72 3.80 -3.10
C ILE A 90 -0.63 3.23 -2.64
N THR A 91 -1.72 3.91 -3.01
CA THR A 91 -3.08 3.57 -2.56
C THR A 91 -3.96 3.19 -3.75
N GLU A 92 -4.70 2.09 -3.65
CA GLU A 92 -5.63 1.56 -4.65
C GLU A 92 -5.08 1.53 -6.10
N PRO A 93 -3.81 1.09 -6.33
CA PRO A 93 -3.23 1.08 -7.66
C PRO A 93 -3.91 0.09 -8.59
N GLY A 94 -3.95 0.42 -9.89
CA GLY A 94 -4.10 -0.59 -10.94
C GLY A 94 -2.80 -1.38 -11.15
N GLU A 95 -2.85 -2.46 -11.93
CA GLU A 95 -1.69 -3.35 -12.14
C GLU A 95 -0.46 -2.60 -12.65
N ILE A 96 -0.61 -1.82 -13.73
CA ILE A 96 0.49 -1.03 -14.33
C ILE A 96 1.10 -0.04 -13.33
N GLN A 97 0.27 0.59 -12.50
CA GLN A 97 0.73 1.55 -11.49
C GLN A 97 1.53 0.86 -10.38
N LEU A 98 1.05 -0.31 -9.93
CA LEU A 98 1.72 -1.10 -8.91
C LEU A 98 3.06 -1.64 -9.43
N GLU A 99 3.10 -2.23 -10.63
CA GLU A 99 4.33 -2.73 -11.24
C GLU A 99 5.38 -1.63 -11.41
N LYS A 100 4.96 -0.45 -11.90
CA LYS A 100 5.86 0.70 -12.04
C LYS A 100 6.44 1.13 -10.68
N TRP A 101 5.61 1.16 -9.65
CA TRP A 101 6.04 1.50 -8.29
C TRP A 101 7.00 0.44 -7.72
N LEU A 102 6.72 -0.85 -7.93
CA LEU A 102 7.59 -1.94 -7.52
C LEU A 102 8.97 -1.90 -8.21
N ARG A 103 9.01 -1.64 -9.52
CA ARG A 103 10.26 -1.43 -10.29
C ARG A 103 11.08 -0.26 -9.75
N LYS A 104 10.42 0.88 -9.50
CA LYS A 104 11.05 2.07 -8.90
C LYS A 104 11.75 1.76 -7.57
N HIS A 105 11.22 0.82 -6.80
CA HIS A 105 11.75 0.43 -5.49
C HIS A 105 12.57 -0.86 -5.50
N GLY A 106 12.89 -1.42 -6.68
CA GLY A 106 13.78 -2.57 -6.82
C GLY A 106 13.17 -3.91 -6.42
N PHE A 107 11.83 -4.02 -6.38
CA PHE A 107 11.13 -5.30 -6.18
C PHE A 107 10.91 -6.06 -7.49
N LEU A 108 11.05 -5.39 -8.64
CA LEU A 108 10.93 -5.95 -9.98
C LEU A 108 12.07 -5.45 -10.86
N ASP A 109 12.56 -6.33 -11.73
CA ASP A 109 13.51 -6.02 -12.82
C ASP A 109 12.79 -5.45 -14.03
#